data_AF-A0A2G8RG83-F1
#
_entry.id   AF-A0A2G8RG83-F1
#
_cell.length_a   1.000
_cell.length_b   1.000
_cell.length_c   1.000
_cell.angle_alpha   90.00
_cell.angle_beta   90.00
_cell.angle_gamma   90.00
#
_symmetry.space_group_name_H-M   'P 1'
#
loop_
_entity.id
_entity.type
_entity.pdbx_description
1 polymer ?
#
loop_
_entity_poly.entity_id
_entity_poly.type
_entity_poly.pdbx_seq_one_letter_code
_entity_poly.pdbx_strand_id
1 'polypeptide(L)'
;MTHDELEKLFRHGDTSNEALRVRLIAARRAVNLEQKEVADATGVAKQTYHSQEARGAPSIKTGRYFYRAHRIDFNYLLYGDFAQLPNDVVESLTQALASQNA
;
A
#
# COMPACT_ATOMS: atom_id res chain seq x y z
N MET A 1 -2.60 8.83 16.85
CA MET A 1 -1.65 9.63 16.06
C MET A 1 -2.32 10.93 15.68
N THR A 2 -1.60 12.04 15.71
CA THR A 2 -2.05 13.34 15.18
C THR A 2 -2.09 13.29 13.64
N HIS A 3 -2.71 14.30 13.01
CA HIS A 3 -2.76 14.39 11.55
C HIS A 3 -1.36 14.43 10.93
N ASP A 4 -0.47 15.30 11.44
CA ASP A 4 0.92 15.42 10.98
C ASP A 4 1.73 14.14 11.18
N GLU A 5 1.45 13.38 12.25
CA GLU A 5 2.08 12.07 12.47
C GLU A 5 1.64 11.05 11.41
N LEU A 6 0.37 11.07 11.02
CA LEU A 6 -0.15 10.23 9.94
C LEU A 6 0.44 10.64 8.59
N GLU A 7 0.51 11.93 8.26
CA GLU A 7 1.14 12.40 7.02
C GLU A 7 2.58 11.91 6.89
N LYS A 8 3.37 12.00 7.97
CA LYS A 8 4.74 11.49 8.01
C LYS A 8 4.79 9.97 7.85
N LEU A 9 3.94 9.25 8.59
CA LEU A 9 3.89 7.78 8.53
C LEU A 9 3.51 7.27 7.14
N PHE A 10 2.53 7.92 6.51
CA PHE A 10 2.03 7.58 5.18
C PHE A 10 2.92 8.12 4.06
N ARG A 11 3.97 8.91 4.38
CA ARG A 11 4.82 9.59 3.40
C ARG A 11 3.99 10.43 2.42
N HIS A 12 3.01 11.16 2.96
CA HIS A 12 2.12 12.00 2.19
C HIS A 12 2.93 12.99 1.35
N GLY A 13 2.61 13.13 0.06
CA GLY A 13 3.36 14.02 -0.83
C GLY A 13 4.55 13.37 -1.54
N ASP A 14 5.14 12.32 -0.97
CA ASP A 14 6.38 11.71 -1.49
C ASP A 14 6.08 10.68 -2.57
N THR A 15 6.37 11.02 -3.82
CA THR A 15 6.20 10.16 -4.99
C THR A 15 7.46 9.38 -5.37
N SER A 16 8.46 9.32 -4.50
CA SER A 16 9.66 8.50 -4.73
C SER A 16 9.32 7.01 -4.77
N ASN A 17 10.13 6.24 -5.50
CA ASN A 17 10.00 4.78 -5.55
C ASN A 17 10.08 4.15 -4.15
N GLU A 18 10.84 4.74 -3.24
CA GLU A 18 10.95 4.26 -1.86
C GLU A 18 9.65 4.47 -1.08
N ALA A 19 9.01 5.64 -1.20
CA ALA A 19 7.69 5.88 -0.62
C ALA A 19 6.60 4.97 -1.21
N LEU A 20 6.60 4.78 -2.53
CA LEU A 20 5.68 3.88 -3.22
C LEU A 20 5.86 2.42 -2.78
N ARG A 21 7.11 1.97 -2.62
CA ARG A 21 7.46 0.64 -2.12
C ARG A 21 6.87 0.40 -0.74
N VAL A 22 7.13 1.30 0.21
CA VAL A 22 6.65 1.16 1.60
C VAL A 22 5.13 1.12 1.66
N ARG A 23 4.46 1.97 0.88
CA ARG A 23 2.99 1.99 0.81
C ARG A 23 2.42 0.74 0.16
N LEU A 24 3.04 0.21 -0.89
CA LEU A 24 2.58 -1.03 -1.51
C LEU A 24 2.74 -2.25 -0.59
N ILE A 25 3.86 -2.33 0.14
CA ILE A 25 4.07 -3.38 1.16
C ILE A 25 3.05 -3.23 2.29
N ALA A 26 2.80 -2.01 2.75
CA ALA A 26 1.80 -1.72 3.77
C ALA A 26 0.39 -2.12 3.32
N ALA A 27 -0.01 -1.79 2.08
CA ALA A 27 -1.30 -2.16 1.53
C ALA A 27 -1.52 -3.68 1.57
N ARG A 28 -0.50 -4.46 1.18
CA ARG A 28 -0.57 -5.93 1.24
C ARG A 28 -0.66 -6.44 2.68
N ARG A 29 0.16 -5.91 3.59
CA ARG A 29 0.18 -6.34 5.00
C ARG A 29 -1.09 -5.97 5.74
N ALA A 30 -1.69 -4.81 5.45
CA ALA A 30 -2.94 -4.34 6.05
C ALA A 30 -4.12 -5.27 5.75
N VAL A 31 -4.06 -6.03 4.66
CA VAL A 31 -5.08 -7.03 4.29
C VAL A 31 -4.64 -8.47 4.58
N ASN A 32 -3.53 -8.63 5.31
CA ASN A 32 -2.97 -9.92 5.74
C ASN A 32 -2.69 -10.90 4.59
N LEU A 33 -2.19 -10.40 3.45
CA LEU A 33 -1.85 -11.24 2.30
C LEU A 33 -0.33 -11.43 2.12
N GLU A 34 0.03 -12.60 1.64
CA GLU A 34 1.35 -12.91 1.12
C GLU A 34 1.54 -12.40 -0.31
N GLN A 35 2.79 -12.16 -0.72
CA GLN A 35 3.09 -11.72 -2.09
C GLN A 35 2.52 -12.68 -3.16
N LYS A 36 2.48 -13.98 -2.84
CA LYS A 36 1.92 -15.00 -3.73
C LYS A 36 0.40 -14.84 -3.89
N GLU A 37 -0.31 -14.55 -2.82
CA GLU A 37 -1.77 -14.40 -2.85
C GLU A 37 -2.19 -13.18 -3.68
N VAL A 38 -1.46 -12.07 -3.54
CA VAL A 38 -1.70 -10.89 -4.40
C VAL A 38 -1.36 -11.19 -5.86
N ALA A 39 -0.27 -11.91 -6.11
CA ALA A 39 0.10 -12.31 -7.48
C ALA A 39 -0.97 -13.22 -8.12
N ASP A 40 -1.48 -14.19 -7.38
CA ASP A 40 -2.54 -15.11 -7.83
C ASP A 40 -3.85 -14.33 -8.07
N ALA A 41 -4.26 -13.45 -7.14
CA ALA A 41 -5.47 -12.63 -7.29
C ALA A 41 -5.39 -11.62 -8.44
N THR A 42 -4.19 -11.11 -8.73
CA THR A 42 -3.96 -10.21 -9.86
C THR A 42 -3.56 -10.97 -11.13
N GLY A 43 -3.48 -12.30 -11.13
CA GLY A 43 -3.08 -13.11 -12.28
C GLY A 43 -1.74 -12.67 -12.91
N VAL A 44 -0.75 -12.33 -12.07
CA VAL A 44 0.64 -12.05 -12.49
C VAL A 44 1.57 -13.08 -11.86
N ALA A 45 2.76 -13.27 -12.41
CA ALA A 45 3.74 -14.14 -11.78
C ALA A 45 4.18 -13.58 -10.42
N LYS A 46 4.44 -14.45 -9.43
CA LYS A 46 4.93 -14.05 -8.09
C LYS A 46 6.15 -13.12 -8.19
N GLN A 47 7.12 -13.43 -9.06
CA GLN A 47 8.30 -12.59 -9.27
C GLN A 47 7.96 -11.20 -9.81
N THR A 48 6.93 -11.10 -10.65
CA THR A 48 6.43 -9.80 -11.14
C THR A 48 5.88 -8.97 -10.00
N TYR A 49 5.03 -9.54 -9.14
CA TYR A 49 4.51 -8.80 -7.97
C TYR A 49 5.62 -8.44 -6.98
N HIS A 50 6.53 -9.37 -6.69
CA HIS A 50 7.72 -9.10 -5.87
C HIS A 50 8.52 -7.90 -6.41
N SER A 51 8.71 -7.84 -7.72
CA SER A 51 9.42 -6.73 -8.35
C SER A 51 8.66 -5.40 -8.29
N GLN A 52 7.32 -5.41 -8.25
CA GLN A 52 6.53 -4.19 -8.07
C GLN A 52 6.76 -3.62 -6.67
N GLU A 53 6.76 -4.45 -5.63
CA GLU A 53 7.11 -4.03 -4.27
C GLU A 53 8.56 -3.55 -4.20
N ALA A 54 9.51 -4.33 -4.71
CA ALA A 54 10.94 -4.01 -4.61
C ALA A 54 11.30 -2.66 -5.26
N ARG A 55 10.65 -2.31 -6.38
CA ARG A 55 10.90 -1.07 -7.13
C ARG A 55 9.96 0.08 -6.79
N GLY A 56 8.93 -0.15 -5.98
CA GLY A 56 7.86 0.83 -5.76
C GLY A 56 7.10 1.19 -7.04
N ALA A 57 6.84 0.19 -7.88
CA ALA A 57 6.20 0.38 -9.18
C ALA A 57 4.97 -0.53 -9.32
N PRO A 58 3.87 -0.27 -8.58
CA PRO A 58 2.65 -1.05 -8.71
C PRO A 58 2.08 -0.94 -10.13
N SER A 59 1.66 -2.07 -10.69
CA SER A 59 0.90 -2.04 -11.93
C SER A 59 -0.51 -1.48 -11.69
N ILE A 60 -1.14 -0.92 -12.74
CA ILE A 60 -2.57 -0.53 -12.67
C ILE A 60 -3.46 -1.70 -12.24
N LYS A 61 -3.12 -2.93 -12.65
CA LYS A 61 -3.87 -4.14 -12.27
C LYS A 61 -3.82 -4.38 -10.76
N THR A 62 -2.64 -4.23 -10.17
CA THR A 62 -2.40 -4.33 -8.71
C THR A 62 -3.15 -3.23 -7.96
N GLY A 63 -3.04 -1.98 -8.40
CA GLY A 63 -3.77 -0.88 -7.77
C GLY A 63 -5.29 -1.06 -7.85
N ARG A 64 -5.82 -1.54 -8.99
CA ARG A 64 -7.25 -1.85 -9.13
C ARG A 64 -7.70 -2.97 -8.19
N TYR A 65 -6.85 -3.97 -7.97
CA TYR A 65 -7.15 -5.05 -7.03
C TYR A 65 -7.29 -4.52 -5.60
N PHE A 66 -6.31 -3.76 -5.11
CA PHE A 66 -6.38 -3.13 -3.79
C PHE A 66 -7.57 -2.20 -3.64
N TYR A 67 -7.87 -1.39 -4.66
CA TYR A 67 -9.03 -0.50 -4.63
C TYR A 67 -10.35 -1.27 -4.54
N ARG A 68 -10.56 -2.27 -5.42
CA ARG A 68 -11.85 -2.96 -5.53
C ARG A 68 -12.09 -4.00 -4.45
N ALA A 69 -11.05 -4.74 -4.07
CA ALA A 69 -11.17 -5.82 -3.09
C ALA A 69 -11.03 -5.29 -1.65
N HIS A 70 -10.24 -4.23 -1.46
CA HIS A 70 -9.78 -3.83 -0.12
C HIS A 70 -9.99 -2.35 0.22
N ARG A 71 -10.60 -1.57 -0.69
CA ARG A 71 -10.87 -0.12 -0.53
C ARG A 71 -9.61 0.73 -0.31
N ILE A 72 -8.43 0.21 -0.65
CA ILE A 72 -7.17 0.96 -0.64
C ILE A 72 -7.00 1.58 -2.03
N ASP A 73 -7.22 2.90 -2.11
CA ASP A 73 -7.29 3.60 -3.39
C ASP A 73 -5.91 3.97 -3.98
N PHE A 74 -5.95 4.57 -5.17
CA PHE A 74 -4.74 5.02 -5.87
C PHE A 74 -4.10 6.25 -5.24
N ASN A 75 -4.86 7.10 -4.54
CA ASN A 75 -4.30 8.29 -3.89
C ASN A 75 -3.42 7.87 -2.72
N TYR A 76 -3.84 6.86 -1.94
CA TYR A 76 -2.97 6.21 -0.97
C TYR A 76 -1.76 5.59 -1.65
N LEU A 77 -1.95 4.75 -2.67
CA LEU A 77 -0.83 4.01 -3.29
C LEU A 77 0.20 4.92 -3.98
N LEU A 78 -0.21 6.07 -4.52
CA LEU A 78 0.65 6.95 -5.33
C LEU A 78 1.08 8.24 -4.61
N TYR A 79 0.25 8.77 -3.72
CA TYR A 79 0.50 10.03 -3.00
C TYR A 79 0.48 9.95 -1.46
N GLY A 80 0.10 8.80 -0.88
CA GLY A 80 0.06 8.60 0.57
C GLY A 80 -1.13 9.30 1.22
N ASP A 81 -2.10 9.74 0.40
CA ASP A 81 -3.30 10.39 0.88
C ASP A 81 -4.23 9.37 1.54
N PHE A 82 -4.66 9.68 2.76
CA PHE A 82 -5.55 8.85 3.57
C PHE A 82 -6.88 9.53 3.85
N ALA A 83 -7.10 10.77 3.40
CA ALA A 83 -8.27 11.57 3.75
C ALA A 83 -9.59 10.97 3.26
N GLN A 84 -9.55 10.21 2.16
CA GLN A 84 -10.72 9.57 1.54
C GLN A 84 -10.88 8.10 1.92
N LEU A 85 -9.95 7.54 2.69
CA LEU A 85 -10.00 6.13 3.08
C LEU A 85 -11.00 5.92 4.23
N PRO A 86 -11.70 4.77 4.26
CA PRO A 86 -12.45 4.37 5.44
C PRO A 86 -11.55 4.26 6.68
N ASN A 87 -12.08 4.63 7.86
CA ASN A 87 -11.30 4.63 9.11
C ASN A 87 -10.65 3.27 9.43
N ASP A 88 -11.36 2.18 9.20
CA ASP A 88 -10.85 0.81 9.42
C ASP A 88 -9.67 0.47 8.49
N VAL A 89 -9.67 1.02 7.27
CA VAL A 89 -8.55 0.90 6.32
C VAL A 89 -7.37 1.75 6.79
N VAL A 90 -7.60 2.97 7.26
CA VAL A 90 -6.54 3.84 7.83
C VAL A 90 -5.89 3.18 9.05
N GLU A 91 -6.67 2.58 9.95
CA GLU A 91 -6.14 1.87 11.12
C GLU A 91 -5.26 0.68 10.71
N SER A 92 -5.72 -0.14 9.75
CA SER A 92 -4.98 -1.30 9.25
C SER A 92 -3.68 -0.89 8.56
N LEU A 93 -3.70 0.18 7.75
CA LEU A 93 -2.51 0.73 7.09
C LEU A 93 -1.54 1.34 8.09
N THR A 94 -2.05 2.05 9.10
CA THR A 94 -1.24 2.63 10.19
C THR A 94 -0.46 1.53 10.92
N GLN A 95 -1.13 0.44 11.29
CA GLN A 95 -0.49 -0.71 11.93
C GLN A 95 0.59 -1.34 11.03
N ALA A 96 0.26 -1.55 9.75
CA ALA A 96 1.18 -2.14 8.79
C ALA A 96 2.40 -1.25 8.47
N LEU A 97 2.26 0.07 8.52
CA LEU A 97 3.36 1.04 8.34
C LEU A 97 4.23 1.14 9.59
N ALA A 98 3.62 1.20 10.77
CA ALA A 98 4.35 1.27 12.04
C ALA A 98 5.24 0.02 12.24
N SER A 99 4.74 -1.17 11.87
CA SER A 99 5.49 -2.42 11.98
C SER A 99 6.61 -2.59 10.95
N GLN A 100 6.72 -1.70 9.96
CA GLN A 100 7.81 -1.70 8.97
C GLN A 100 9.00 -0.83 9.39
N ASN A 101 8.75 0.15 10.26
CA ASN A 101 9.75 1.09 10.76
C ASN A 101 10.33 0.69 12.13
N ALA A 102 9.82 -0.40 12.72
CA ALA A 102 10.33 -1.01 13.95
C ALA A 102 11.37 -2.09 13.59
#